data_AF-A0A0B7IXI0-F1
#
_entry.id   AF-A0A0B7IXI0-F1
#
_cell.length_a   1.000
_cell.length_b   1.000
_cell.length_c   1.000
_cell.angle_alpha   90.00
_cell.angle_beta   90.00
_cell.angle_gamma   90.00
#
_symmetry.space_group_name_H-M   'P 1'
#
loop_
_entity.id
_entity.type
_entity.pdbx_description
1 polymer ?
#
loop_
_entity_poly.entity_id
_entity_poly.type
_entity_poly.pdbx_seq_one_letter_code
_entity_poly.pdbx_strand_id
1 'polypeptide(L)'
;MNNKNTNQTEKSILIGMQEAVLYAKGKLKANKHDIKSSNIDVHEARDKLKLTQQQFATTFGVSVATLRNWEQGRRLPTGAAKLLLKIIEKEPNVVKRVLRG
;
A
#
# COMPACT_ATOMS: atom_id res chain seq x y z
N MET A 1 18.90 -28.41 -31.76
CA MET A 1 17.86 -27.68 -31.01
C MET A 1 18.50 -26.51 -30.25
N ASN A 2 18.14 -25.30 -30.66
CA ASN A 2 18.03 -24.00 -29.94
C ASN A 2 19.02 -23.63 -28.83
N ASN A 3 20.07 -22.89 -29.19
CA ASN A 3 20.95 -22.13 -28.28
C ASN A 3 20.91 -20.60 -28.55
N LYS A 4 19.75 -20.07 -28.97
CA LYS A 4 19.56 -18.63 -29.28
C LYS A 4 18.95 -17.81 -28.13
N ASN A 5 18.26 -18.43 -27.18
CA ASN A 5 17.54 -17.72 -26.10
C ASN A 5 18.43 -17.37 -24.90
N THR A 6 19.56 -18.07 -24.70
CA THR A 6 20.52 -17.84 -23.62
C THR A 6 21.23 -16.49 -23.80
N ASN A 7 21.70 -16.20 -25.01
CA ASN A 7 22.41 -14.96 -25.34
C ASN A 7 21.52 -13.72 -25.20
N GLN A 8 20.25 -13.79 -25.61
CA GLN A 8 19.34 -12.65 -25.53
C GLN A 8 19.02 -12.27 -24.07
N THR A 9 18.88 -13.26 -23.18
CA THR A 9 18.59 -13.04 -21.76
C THR A 9 19.81 -12.47 -21.03
N GLU A 10 21.00 -13.01 -21.27
CA GLU A 10 22.26 -12.47 -20.71
C GLU A 10 22.48 -11.02 -21.16
N LYS A 11 22.23 -10.75 -22.44
CA LYS A 11 22.35 -9.42 -23.02
C LYS A 11 21.35 -8.43 -22.42
N SER A 12 20.09 -8.82 -22.21
CA SER A 12 19.08 -7.94 -21.62
C SER A 12 19.37 -7.62 -20.15
N ILE A 13 19.93 -8.57 -19.40
CA ILE A 13 20.36 -8.35 -18.00
C ILE A 13 21.54 -7.38 -17.93
N LEU A 14 22.57 -7.56 -18.76
CA LEU A 14 23.72 -6.65 -18.81
C LEU A 14 23.29 -5.22 -19.18
N ILE A 15 22.40 -5.08 -20.16
CA ILE A 15 21.84 -3.79 -20.56
C ILE A 15 21.08 -3.17 -19.39
N GLY A 16 20.18 -3.91 -18.74
CA GLY A 16 19.40 -3.42 -17.59
C GLY A 16 20.29 -2.99 -16.41
N MET A 17 21.38 -3.72 -16.14
CA MET A 17 22.36 -3.33 -15.11
C MET A 17 23.08 -2.03 -15.46
N GLN A 18 23.49 -1.86 -16.72
CA GLN A 18 24.13 -0.61 -17.17
C GLN A 18 23.16 0.57 -17.10
N GLU A 19 21.91 0.37 -17.51
CA GLU A 19 20.83 1.36 -17.38
C GLU A 19 20.61 1.76 -15.92
N ALA A 20 20.60 0.80 -14.98
CA ALA A 20 20.49 1.07 -13.55
C ALA A 20 21.65 1.93 -13.02
N VAL A 21 22.89 1.65 -13.44
CA VAL A 21 24.07 2.47 -13.08
C VAL A 21 23.95 3.89 -13.62
N LEU A 22 23.49 4.06 -14.87
CA LEU A 22 23.30 5.37 -15.48
C LEU A 22 22.19 6.15 -14.77
N TYR A 23 21.09 5.49 -14.41
CA TYR A 23 20.00 6.08 -13.64
C TYR A 23 20.47 6.54 -12.25
N ALA A 24 21.23 5.71 -11.52
CA ALA A 24 21.78 6.07 -10.21
C ALA A 24 22.73 7.28 -10.28
N LYS A 25 23.46 7.43 -11.39
CA LYS A 25 24.31 8.60 -11.67
C LYS A 25 23.54 9.83 -12.19
N GLY A 26 22.21 9.76 -12.28
CA GLY A 26 21.36 10.83 -12.82
C GLY A 26 21.48 11.05 -14.33
N LYS A 27 22.11 10.11 -15.05
CA LYS A 27 22.40 10.20 -16.50
C LYS A 27 21.33 9.52 -17.38
N LEU A 28 20.40 8.79 -16.77
CA LEU A 28 19.27 8.15 -17.45
C LEU A 28 17.98 8.47 -16.69
N LYS A 29 16.90 8.79 -17.41
CA LYS A 29 15.56 8.93 -16.83
C LYS A 29 14.91 7.54 -16.79
N ALA A 30 14.32 7.18 -15.66
CA ALA A 30 13.56 5.94 -15.52
C ALA A 30 12.11 6.25 -15.13
N ASN A 31 11.19 5.36 -15.52
CA ASN A 31 9.83 5.39 -15.04
C ASN A 31 9.82 5.00 -13.55
N LYS A 32 9.57 5.98 -12.68
CA LYS A 32 9.39 5.75 -11.25
C LYS A 32 7.90 5.66 -10.96
N HIS A 33 7.47 4.56 -10.37
CA HIS A 33 6.15 4.48 -9.77
C HIS A 33 6.25 4.86 -8.30
N ASP A 34 6.27 6.17 -8.05
CA ASP A 34 6.16 6.68 -6.69
C ASP A 34 4.75 6.39 -6.16
N ILE A 35 4.62 5.37 -5.33
CA ILE A 35 3.37 5.07 -4.63
C ILE A 35 3.20 6.13 -3.54
N LYS A 36 2.69 7.31 -3.92
CA LYS A 36 2.33 8.36 -2.96
C LYS A 36 1.21 7.82 -2.07
N SER A 37 1.54 7.67 -0.80
CA SER A 37 0.61 7.24 0.20
C SER A 37 -0.11 8.47 0.73
N SER A 38 -1.25 8.84 0.13
CA SER A 38 -2.11 9.94 0.60
C SER A 38 -2.40 9.79 2.10
N ASN A 39 -2.55 10.92 2.80
CA ASN A 39 -3.09 10.89 4.16
C ASN A 39 -4.51 10.33 4.08
N ILE A 40 -4.81 9.34 4.92
CA ILE A 40 -6.12 8.70 4.98
C ILE A 40 -6.85 9.28 6.17
N ASP A 41 -8.09 9.70 5.95
CA ASP A 41 -9.00 10.03 7.04
C ASP A 41 -9.50 8.73 7.69
N VAL A 42 -8.92 8.42 8.85
CA VAL A 42 -9.24 7.19 9.59
C VAL A 42 -10.64 7.24 10.18
N HIS A 43 -11.12 8.44 10.53
CA HIS A 43 -12.46 8.64 11.06
C HIS A 43 -13.50 8.36 9.98
N GLU A 44 -13.30 8.90 8.77
CA GLU A 44 -14.18 8.66 7.63
C GLU A 44 -14.21 7.17 7.24
N ALA A 45 -13.05 6.50 7.23
CA ALA A 45 -12.97 5.07 6.95
C ALA A 45 -13.81 4.25 7.96
N ARG A 46 -13.72 4.55 9.26
CA ARG A 46 -14.56 3.91 10.28
C ARG A 46 -16.05 4.21 10.07
N ASP A 47 -16.41 5.45 9.81
CA ASP A 47 -17.79 5.89 9.66
C ASP A 47 -18.48 5.26 8.44
N LYS A 48 -17.75 5.02 7.34
CA LYS A 48 -18.24 4.27 6.18
C LYS A 48 -18.68 2.85 6.55
N LEU A 49 -18.07 2.26 7.58
CA LEU A 49 -18.48 0.95 8.12
C LEU A 49 -19.63 1.05 9.13
N LYS A 50 -19.99 2.25 9.59
CA LYS A 50 -20.99 2.53 10.63
C LYS A 50 -20.66 1.83 11.95
N LEU A 51 -19.37 1.83 12.32
CA LEU A 51 -18.87 1.22 13.55
C LEU A 51 -18.47 2.29 14.56
N THR A 52 -18.72 2.03 15.84
CA THR A 52 -18.10 2.81 16.92
C THR A 52 -16.59 2.56 16.98
N GLN A 53 -15.84 3.42 17.66
CA GLN A 53 -14.40 3.21 17.85
C GLN A 53 -14.09 1.85 18.48
N GLN A 54 -14.92 1.40 19.43
CA GLN A 54 -14.74 0.13 20.12
C GLN A 54 -15.05 -1.06 19.22
N GLN A 55 -16.13 -0.98 18.43
CA GLN A 55 -16.44 -2.02 17.44
C GLN A 55 -15.34 -2.13 16.40
N PHE A 56 -14.89 -1.01 15.83
CA PHE A 56 -13.82 -0.99 14.83
C PHE A 56 -12.51 -1.57 15.39
N ALA A 57 -12.11 -1.13 16.59
CA ALA A 57 -10.93 -1.62 17.28
C ALA A 57 -10.94 -3.15 17.42
N THR A 58 -12.05 -3.71 17.92
CA THR A 58 -12.23 -5.16 18.06
C THR A 58 -12.23 -5.87 16.72
N THR A 59 -12.97 -5.37 15.72
CA THR A 59 -13.08 -5.99 14.39
C THR A 59 -11.74 -6.10 13.68
N PHE A 60 -10.88 -5.08 13.80
CA PHE A 60 -9.61 -5.00 13.07
C PHE A 60 -8.38 -5.29 13.93
N GLY A 61 -8.57 -5.74 15.18
CA GLY A 61 -7.47 -6.17 16.05
C GLY A 61 -6.52 -5.04 16.45
N VAL A 62 -7.04 -3.83 16.66
CA VAL A 62 -6.25 -2.67 17.14
C VAL A 62 -6.80 -2.18 18.46
N SER A 63 -5.96 -1.55 19.29
CA SER A 63 -6.47 -0.93 20.52
C SER A 63 -7.30 0.33 20.21
N VAL A 64 -8.32 0.62 21.03
CA VAL A 64 -9.09 1.88 20.92
C VAL A 64 -8.18 3.09 21.06
N ALA A 65 -7.13 3.01 21.89
CA ALA A 65 -6.14 4.08 22.03
C ALA A 65 -5.33 4.29 20.73
N THR A 66 -4.98 3.20 20.02
CA THR A 66 -4.32 3.28 18.71
C THR A 66 -5.21 3.95 17.68
N LEU A 67 -6.48 3.52 17.59
CA LEU A 67 -7.46 4.13 16.68
C LEU A 67 -7.66 5.62 16.97
N ARG A 68 -7.81 6.01 18.24
CA ARG A 68 -7.93 7.42 18.64
C ARG A 68 -6.71 8.25 18.27
N ASN A 69 -5.50 7.71 18.48
CA ASN A 69 -4.28 8.40 18.07
C ASN A 69 -4.22 8.63 16.56
N TRP A 70 -4.77 7.71 15.77
CA TRP A 70 -4.88 7.86 14.31
C TRP A 70 -5.93 8.88 13.91
N GLU A 71 -7.16 8.78 14.44
CA GLU A 71 -8.25 9.71 14.12
C GLU A 71 -7.94 11.16 14.53
N GLN A 72 -7.16 11.35 15.60
CA GLN A 72 -6.71 12.68 16.05
C GLN A 72 -5.43 13.15 15.36
N GLY A 73 -4.83 12.35 14.48
CA GLY A 73 -3.57 12.67 13.80
C GLY A 73 -2.32 12.70 14.70
N ARG A 74 -2.40 12.27 15.97
CA ARG A 74 -1.24 12.16 16.87
C ARG A 74 -0.23 11.13 16.39
N ARG A 75 -0.70 10.09 15.70
CA ARG A 75 0.10 9.10 14.98
C ARG A 75 -0.57 8.80 13.64
N LEU A 76 0.21 8.36 12.66
CA LEU A 76 -0.32 7.93 11.37
C LEU A 76 -0.31 6.40 11.28
N PRO A 77 -1.32 5.77 10.66
CA PRO A 77 -1.27 4.35 10.33
C PRO A 77 -0.16 4.11 9.30
N THR A 78 0.55 2.99 9.42
CA THR A 78 1.65 2.60 8.53
C THR A 78 1.42 1.20 7.95
N GLY A 79 2.18 0.86 6.90
CA GLY A 79 2.19 -0.47 6.30
C GLY A 79 0.79 -1.01 5.97
N ALA A 80 0.50 -2.22 6.46
CA ALA A 80 -0.76 -2.92 6.21
C ALA A 80 -2.00 -2.18 6.73
N ALA A 81 -1.91 -1.51 7.88
CA ALA A 81 -3.04 -0.75 8.43
C ALA A 81 -3.46 0.38 7.49
N LYS A 82 -2.48 1.09 6.91
CA LYS A 82 -2.75 2.16 5.93
C LYS A 82 -3.42 1.61 4.67
N LEU A 83 -2.96 0.47 4.16
CA LEU A 83 -3.57 -0.18 3.00
C LEU A 83 -5.02 -0.61 3.29
N LEU A 84 -5.26 -1.25 4.42
CA LEU A 84 -6.58 -1.69 4.83
C LEU A 84 -7.56 -0.51 4.97
N LEU A 85 -7.14 0.58 5.60
CA LEU A 85 -7.95 1.79 5.72
C LEU A 85 -8.32 2.37 4.36
N LYS A 86 -7.41 2.32 3.38
CA LYS A 86 -7.68 2.76 2.00
C LYS A 86 -8.70 1.85 1.31
N ILE A 87 -8.63 0.55 1.56
CA ILE A 87 -9.63 -0.41 1.04
C ILE A 87 -10.99 -0.13 1.67
N ILE A 88 -11.04 0.12 2.98
CA ILE A 88 -12.28 0.50 3.68
C ILE A 88 -12.87 1.79 3.11
N GLU A 89 -12.03 2.79 2.86
CA GLU A 89 -12.44 4.09 2.33
C GLU A 89 -13.04 3.98 0.92
N LYS A 90 -12.45 3.15 0.06
CA LYS A 90 -12.86 2.97 -1.34
C LYS A 90 -13.98 1.94 -1.52
N GLU A 91 -13.90 0.83 -0.80
CA GLU A 91 -14.71 -0.37 -1.00
C GLU A 91 -15.37 -0.86 0.32
N PRO A 92 -16.10 0.00 1.06
CA PRO A 92 -16.64 -0.37 2.38
C PRO A 92 -17.64 -1.54 2.31
N ASN A 93 -18.34 -1.70 1.18
CA ASN A 93 -19.29 -2.79 0.98
C ASN A 93 -18.59 -4.15 0.83
N VAL A 94 -17.40 -4.17 0.21
CA VAL A 94 -16.58 -5.38 0.11
C VAL A 94 -16.14 -5.80 1.51
N VAL A 95 -15.63 -4.85 2.30
CA VAL A 95 -15.21 -5.11 3.68
C VAL A 95 -16.39 -5.61 4.53
N LYS A 96 -17.55 -4.94 4.49
CA LYS A 96 -18.76 -5.39 5.19
C LYS A 96 -19.17 -6.80 4.80
N ARG A 97 -19.05 -7.18 3.52
CA ARG A 97 -19.36 -8.53 3.05
C ARG A 97 -18.37 -9.55 3.62
N VAL A 98 -17.07 -9.24 3.60
CA VAL A 98 -16.03 -10.11 4.18
C VAL A 98 -16.24 -10.31 5.69
N LEU A 99 -16.64 -9.26 6.41
CA LEU A 99 -16.90 -9.33 7.86
C LEU A 99 -18.15 -10.13 8.24
N ARG A 100 -19.06 -10.41 7.30
CA ARG A 100 -20.28 -11.21 7.51
C ARG A 100 -20.09 -12.68 7.13
N GLY A 101 -18.93 -13.03 6.56
CA GLY A 101 -18.60 -14.38 6.11
C GLY A 101 -18.41 -15.35 7.26
#